data_AF-A0AAD0QPN1-F1
#
_entry.id   AF-A0AAD0QPN1-F1
#
_cell.length_a   1.000
_cell.length_b   1.000
_cell.length_c   1.000
_cell.angle_alpha   90.00
_cell.angle_beta   90.00
_cell.angle_gamma   90.00
#
_symmetry.space_group_name_H-M   'P 1'
#
loop_
_entity.id
_entity.type
_entity.pdbx_description
1 polymer ?
#
loop_
_entity_poly.entity_id
_entity_poly.type
_entity_poly.pdbx_seq_one_letter_code
_entity_poly.pdbx_strand_id
1 'polypeptide(L)'
;MPVKPARPCSQPGCPNLTHARFCEAHAKAEDERYRKWQRDPKINRRYGARWRKIRTAYITAHPLCEDCLAAGRYTPAQEVHHVIPLEHGGTHDQANLRSLCKPCHSRQSALDGDRWRQTPRIYTY
;
A
#
# COMPACT_ATOMS: atom_id res chain seq x y z
N MET A 1 -8.13 29.75 -1.72
CA MET A 1 -8.45 29.15 -0.41
C MET A 1 -7.26 29.39 0.53
N PRO A 2 -7.49 29.71 1.80
CA PRO A 2 -6.39 29.93 2.75
C PRO A 2 -5.65 28.62 3.03
N VAL A 3 -4.32 28.66 2.96
CA VAL A 3 -3.43 27.53 3.30
C VAL A 3 -3.00 27.62 4.76
N LYS A 4 -2.89 26.48 5.43
CA LYS A 4 -2.41 26.41 6.81
C LYS A 4 -0.95 26.92 6.87
N PRO A 5 -0.58 27.76 7.86
CA PRO A 5 0.80 28.23 8.01
C PRO A 5 1.77 27.06 8.23
N ALA A 6 3.01 27.24 7.81
CA ALA A 6 4.07 26.26 8.04
C ALA A 6 4.35 26.14 9.55
N ARG A 7 4.63 24.92 10.00
CA ARG A 7 4.94 24.61 11.40
C ARG A 7 6.40 24.18 11.57
N PRO A 8 6.99 24.31 12.76
CA PRO A 8 8.33 23.80 13.01
C PRO A 8 8.44 22.30 12.73
N CYS A 9 9.59 21.88 12.21
CA CYS A 9 9.96 20.48 12.06
C CYS A 9 9.89 19.76 13.42
N SER A 10 9.34 18.54 13.46
CA SER A 10 9.23 17.76 14.71
C SER A 10 10.57 17.16 15.18
N GLN A 11 11.66 17.33 14.42
CA GLN A 11 12.99 16.90 14.85
C GLN A 11 13.53 17.87 15.91
N PRO A 12 13.95 17.39 17.09
CA PRO A 12 14.52 18.25 18.12
C PRO A 12 15.68 19.11 17.58
N GLY A 13 15.64 20.41 17.82
CA GLY A 13 16.69 21.36 17.42
C GLY A 13 16.70 21.74 15.93
N CYS A 14 15.75 21.29 15.12
CA CYS A 14 15.69 21.69 13.71
C CYS A 14 15.01 23.06 13.54
N PRO A 15 15.66 24.06 12.93
CA PRO A 15 15.07 25.39 12.73
C PRO A 15 14.09 25.48 11.55
N ASN A 16 13.98 24.43 10.73
CA ASN A 16 13.21 24.48 9.48
C ASN A 16 11.70 24.42 9.72
N LEU A 17 10.96 25.21 8.93
CA LEU A 17 9.50 25.15 8.85
C LEU A 17 9.05 24.18 7.75
N THR A 18 7.91 23.52 7.96
CA THR A 18 7.39 22.46 7.10
C THR A 18 5.86 22.38 7.20
N HIS A 19 5.20 21.99 6.11
CA HIS A 19 3.76 21.67 6.12
C HIS A 19 3.49 20.20 6.49
N ALA A 20 4.52 19.37 6.54
CA ALA A 20 4.49 17.98 6.95
C ALA A 20 4.92 17.83 8.43
N ARG A 21 5.20 16.60 8.89
CA ARG A 21 5.73 16.34 10.25
C ARG A 21 7.20 16.75 10.38
N PHE A 22 7.98 16.48 9.34
CA PHE A 22 9.41 16.74 9.26
C PHE A 22 9.72 17.60 8.04
N CYS A 23 10.85 18.30 8.04
CA CYS A 23 11.41 18.88 6.81
C CYS A 23 11.94 17.75 5.91
N GLU A 24 12.22 18.03 4.64
CA GLU A 24 12.60 16.99 3.66
C GLU A 24 13.78 16.12 4.11
N ALA A 25 14.81 16.75 4.68
CA ALA A 25 15.98 16.04 5.21
C ALA A 25 15.61 15.05 6.33
N HIS A 26 14.81 15.48 7.30
CA HIS A 26 14.39 14.63 8.42
C HIS A 26 13.31 13.62 8.03
N ALA A 27 12.49 13.94 7.02
CA ALA A 27 11.55 12.97 6.45
C ALA A 27 12.30 11.80 5.79
N LYS A 28 13.40 12.09 5.08
CA LYS A 28 14.27 11.07 4.49
C LYS A 28 14.99 10.24 5.55
N ALA A 29 15.58 10.89 6.56
CA ALA A 29 16.24 10.19 7.67
C ALA A 29 15.26 9.28 8.45
N GLU A 30 14.04 9.75 8.67
CA GLU A 30 12.99 8.97 9.34
C GLU A 30 12.54 7.78 8.48
N ASP A 31 12.35 7.95 7.17
CA ASP A 31 12.02 6.86 6.24
C ASP A 31 13.13 5.81 6.19
N GLU A 32 14.40 6.23 6.15
CA GLU A 32 15.55 5.32 6.23
C GLU A 32 15.56 4.53 7.56
N ARG A 33 15.32 5.20 8.68
CA ARG A 33 15.21 4.56 10.01
C ARG A 33 14.06 3.55 10.04
N TYR A 34 12.88 3.95 9.57
CA TYR A 34 11.69 3.10 9.52
C TYR A 34 11.95 1.85 8.67
N ARG A 35 12.52 2.01 7.47
CA ARG A 35 12.86 0.89 6.58
C ARG A 35 13.90 -0.05 7.16
N LYS A 36 14.87 0.47 7.92
CA LYS A 36 15.96 -0.32 8.51
C LYS A 36 15.52 -1.10 9.74
N TRP A 37 14.73 -0.49 10.62
CA TRP A 37 14.49 -1.03 11.97
C TRP A 37 13.05 -1.43 12.26
N GLN A 38 12.07 -0.85 11.58
CA GLN A 38 10.65 -1.05 11.91
C GLN A 38 9.87 -1.82 10.84
N ARG A 39 10.27 -1.70 9.56
CA ARG A 39 9.60 -2.39 8.46
C ARG A 39 10.08 -3.84 8.38
N ASP A 40 9.14 -4.78 8.34
CA ASP A 40 9.48 -6.20 8.13
C ASP A 40 10.24 -6.38 6.79
N PRO A 41 11.49 -6.89 6.83
CA PRO A 41 12.28 -7.15 5.62
C PRO A 41 11.56 -8.04 4.59
N LYS A 42 10.66 -8.93 5.04
CA LYS A 42 9.85 -9.79 4.17
C LYS A 42 8.94 -9.00 3.23
N ILE A 43 8.45 -7.83 3.64
CA ILE A 43 7.61 -6.97 2.80
C ILE A 43 8.38 -6.44 1.58
N ASN A 44 9.63 -6.03 1.76
CA ASN A 44 10.47 -5.59 0.64
C ASN A 44 10.76 -6.74 -0.34
N ARG A 45 10.91 -7.97 0.17
CA ARG A 45 11.11 -9.17 -0.64
C ARG A 45 9.85 -9.52 -1.43
N ARG A 46 8.66 -9.44 -0.82
CA ARG A 46 7.36 -9.71 -1.47
C ARG A 46 6.99 -8.67 -2.52
N TYR A 47 7.15 -7.37 -2.21
CA TYR A 47 6.71 -6.27 -3.07
C TYR A 47 7.89 -5.48 -3.66
N GLY A 48 8.91 -6.19 -4.14
CA GLY A 48 10.15 -5.62 -4.68
C GLY A 48 10.04 -5.12 -6.14
N ALA A 49 11.20 -4.95 -6.79
CA ALA A 49 11.28 -4.48 -8.17
C ALA A 49 10.57 -5.39 -9.19
N ARG A 50 10.62 -6.72 -8.97
CA ARG A 50 9.90 -7.70 -9.79
C ARG A 50 8.40 -7.46 -9.78
N TRP A 51 7.82 -7.26 -8.60
CA TRP A 51 6.39 -6.97 -8.46
C TRP A 51 6.00 -5.69 -9.18
N ARG A 52 6.79 -4.61 -9.06
CA ARG A 52 6.51 -3.35 -9.76
C ARG A 52 6.40 -3.54 -11.27
N LYS A 53 7.31 -4.32 -11.88
CA LYS A 53 7.24 -4.64 -13.32
C LYS A 53 5.99 -5.43 -13.68
N ILE A 54 5.68 -6.49 -12.93
CA ILE A 54 4.50 -7.33 -13.15
C ILE A 54 3.22 -6.49 -13.01
N ARG A 55 3.10 -5.70 -11.94
CA ARG A 55 1.96 -4.82 -11.69
C ARG A 55 1.74 -3.85 -12.84
N THR A 56 2.80 -3.18 -13.30
CA THR A 56 2.70 -2.22 -14.41
C THR A 56 2.26 -2.91 -15.69
N ALA A 57 2.87 -4.05 -16.06
CA ALA A 57 2.46 -4.79 -17.24
C ALA A 57 1.00 -5.25 -17.15
N TYR A 58 0.58 -5.74 -15.99
CA TYR A 58 -0.78 -6.24 -15.77
C TYR A 58 -1.82 -5.13 -15.84
N ILE A 59 -1.64 -4.01 -15.13
CA ILE A 59 -2.64 -2.92 -15.15
C ILE A 59 -2.72 -2.23 -16.52
N THR A 60 -1.64 -2.24 -17.30
CA THR A 60 -1.66 -1.75 -18.69
C THR A 60 -2.44 -2.68 -19.60
N ALA A 61 -2.31 -4.00 -19.44
CA ALA A 61 -3.08 -4.99 -20.20
C ALA A 61 -4.56 -5.04 -19.77
N HIS A 62 -4.84 -4.76 -18.49
CA HIS A 62 -6.16 -4.80 -17.88
C HIS A 62 -6.52 -3.41 -17.31
N PRO A 63 -6.82 -2.41 -18.17
CA PRO A 63 -7.02 -1.02 -17.73
C PRO A 63 -8.35 -0.78 -17.01
N LEU A 64 -9.27 -1.74 -17.05
CA LEU A 64 -10.58 -1.66 -16.40
C LEU A 64 -10.64 -2.57 -15.17
N CYS A 65 -11.50 -2.19 -14.22
CA CYS A 65 -11.82 -3.00 -13.06
C CYS A 65 -12.61 -4.24 -13.51
N GLU A 66 -12.05 -5.42 -13.29
CA GLU A 66 -12.67 -6.69 -13.69
C GLU A 66 -14.00 -6.96 -12.98
N ASP A 67 -14.11 -6.62 -11.69
CA ASP A 67 -15.37 -6.75 -10.94
C ASP A 67 -16.47 -5.83 -11.49
N CYS A 68 -16.10 -4.60 -11.86
CA CYS A 68 -17.05 -3.68 -12.47
C CYS A 68 -17.43 -4.18 -13.87
N LEU A 69 -16.47 -4.66 -14.65
CA LEU A 69 -16.71 -5.17 -15.99
C LEU A 69 -17.67 -6.37 -15.98
N ALA A 70 -17.47 -7.31 -15.05
CA ALA A 70 -18.38 -8.44 -14.83
C ALA A 70 -19.80 -7.99 -14.44
N ALA A 71 -19.94 -6.83 -13.79
CA ALA A 71 -21.21 -6.21 -13.45
C ALA A 71 -21.72 -5.22 -14.52
N GLY A 72 -21.15 -5.22 -15.73
CA GLY A 72 -21.55 -4.35 -16.85
C GLY A 72 -21.14 -2.88 -16.72
N ARG A 73 -20.20 -2.56 -15.82
CA ARG A 73 -19.71 -1.19 -15.58
C ARG A 73 -18.27 -1.02 -16.06
N TYR A 74 -17.99 0.09 -16.74
CA TYR A 74 -16.66 0.42 -17.25
C TYR A 74 -15.95 1.41 -16.32
N THR A 75 -15.33 0.88 -15.25
CA THR A 75 -14.57 1.69 -14.29
C THR A 75 -13.07 1.46 -14.50
N PRO A 76 -12.22 2.50 -14.54
CA PRO A 76 -10.77 2.31 -14.65
C PRO A 76 -10.20 1.57 -13.43
N ALA A 77 -9.27 0.65 -13.67
CA ALA A 77 -8.51 0.01 -12.63
C ALA A 77 -7.49 0.98 -12.03
N GLN A 78 -7.24 0.86 -10.73
CA GLN A 78 -6.29 1.69 -9.99
C GLN A 78 -5.26 0.82 -9.25
N GLU A 79 -5.67 -0.38 -8.87
CA GLU A 79 -4.92 -1.30 -8.03
C GLU A 79 -4.94 -2.70 -8.65
N VAL A 80 -3.87 -3.47 -8.41
CA VAL A 80 -3.79 -4.88 -8.81
C VAL A 80 -3.82 -5.69 -7.54
N HIS A 81 -4.82 -6.55 -7.44
CA HIS A 81 -5.10 -7.37 -6.29
C HIS A 81 -4.61 -8.81 -6.51
N HIS A 82 -4.15 -9.45 -5.45
CA HIS A 82 -3.79 -10.87 -5.45
C HIS A 82 -5.01 -11.68 -5.00
N VAL A 83 -5.54 -12.57 -5.85
CA VAL A 83 -6.72 -13.40 -5.52
C VAL A 83 -6.47 -14.27 -4.30
N ILE A 84 -5.29 -14.89 -4.25
CA ILE A 84 -4.75 -15.55 -3.07
C ILE A 84 -3.67 -14.62 -2.52
N PRO A 85 -3.80 -14.11 -1.28
CA PRO A 85 -2.77 -13.28 -0.67
C PRO A 85 -1.41 -13.98 -0.64
N LEU A 86 -0.33 -13.22 -0.80
CA LEU A 86 1.04 -13.75 -0.76
C LEU A 86 1.37 -14.41 0.59
N GLU A 87 0.70 -14.02 1.67
CA GLU A 87 0.86 -14.63 3.00
C GLU A 87 0.29 -16.06 3.05
N HIS A 88 -0.70 -16.35 2.20
CA HIS A 88 -1.38 -17.64 2.08
C HIS A 88 -0.84 -18.48 0.91
N GLY A 89 0.36 -18.15 0.40
CA GLY A 89 1.01 -18.92 -0.67
C GLY A 89 0.65 -18.46 -2.09
N GLY A 90 -0.04 -17.33 -2.24
CA GLY A 90 -0.26 -16.73 -3.55
C GLY A 90 1.04 -16.34 -4.26
N THR A 91 1.00 -16.33 -5.59
CA THR A 91 2.12 -15.93 -6.45
C THR A 91 1.85 -14.61 -7.16
N HIS A 92 2.85 -14.08 -7.88
CA HIS A 92 2.66 -12.94 -8.78
C HIS A 92 2.29 -13.37 -10.21
N ASP A 93 1.84 -14.61 -10.38
CA ASP A 93 1.42 -15.10 -11.70
C ASP A 93 0.13 -14.40 -12.11
N GLN A 94 -0.01 -14.12 -13.40
CA GLN A 94 -1.15 -13.35 -13.92
C GLN A 94 -2.50 -13.98 -13.56
N ALA A 95 -2.56 -15.31 -13.44
CA ALA A 95 -3.76 -16.05 -13.02
C ALA A 95 -4.17 -15.76 -11.57
N ASN A 96 -3.24 -15.29 -10.72
CA ASN A 96 -3.51 -14.90 -9.34
C ASN A 96 -3.67 -13.37 -9.19
N LEU A 97 -3.71 -12.61 -10.28
CA LEU A 97 -3.86 -11.16 -10.27
C LEU A 97 -5.24 -10.75 -10.78
N ARG A 98 -5.73 -9.61 -10.29
CA ARG A 98 -6.94 -8.95 -10.79
C ARG A 98 -6.79 -7.43 -10.77
N SER A 99 -7.23 -6.75 -11.83
CA SER A 99 -7.25 -5.28 -11.89
C SER A 99 -8.54 -4.75 -11.29
N LEU A 100 -8.45 -3.92 -10.25
CA LEU A 100 -9.60 -3.43 -9.49
C LEU A 100 -9.57 -1.90 -9.33
N CYS A 101 -10.76 -1.30 -9.25
CA CYS A 101 -10.92 0.07 -8.75
C CYS A 101 -10.85 0.07 -7.21
N LYS A 102 -10.56 1.23 -6.60
CA LYS A 102 -10.41 1.34 -5.14
C LYS A 102 -11.58 0.76 -4.31
N PRO A 103 -12.86 0.99 -4.67
CA PRO A 103 -13.98 0.40 -3.94
C PRO A 103 -14.00 -1.13 -4.00
N CYS A 104 -13.81 -1.71 -5.19
CA CYS A 104 -13.78 -3.17 -5.36
C CYS A 104 -12.58 -3.78 -4.64
N HIS A 105 -11.40 -3.16 -4.75
CA HIS A 105 -10.21 -3.61 -4.04
C HIS A 105 -10.42 -3.58 -2.51
N SER A 106 -10.94 -2.49 -1.96
CA SER A 106 -11.23 -2.40 -0.52
C SER A 106 -12.27 -3.42 -0.05
N ARG A 107 -13.25 -3.77 -0.90
CA ARG A 107 -14.23 -4.81 -0.61
C ARG A 107 -13.56 -6.19 -0.58
N GLN A 108 -12.73 -6.50 -1.57
CA GLN A 108 -12.02 -7.77 -1.64
C GLN A 108 -11.06 -7.94 -0.45
N SER A 109 -10.24 -6.94 -0.14
CA SER A 109 -9.35 -7.00 1.04
C SER A 109 -10.10 -7.17 2.37
N ALA A 110 -11.37 -6.74 2.45
CA ALA A 110 -12.19 -6.99 3.63
C ALA A 110 -12.69 -8.45 3.68
N LEU A 111 -13.00 -9.05 2.52
CA LEU A 111 -13.40 -10.46 2.41
C LEU A 111 -12.25 -11.41 2.70
N ASP A 112 -11.04 -11.07 2.23
CA ASP A 112 -9.82 -11.87 2.47
C ASP A 112 -9.48 -11.96 3.96
N GLY A 113 -10.00 -11.04 4.78
CA GLY A 113 -9.87 -11.07 6.24
C GLY A 113 -8.60 -10.41 6.78
N ASP A 114 -7.68 -9.98 5.92
CA ASP A 114 -6.41 -9.32 6.24
C ASP A 114 -6.59 -8.05 7.09
N ARG A 115 -7.76 -7.40 6.98
CA ARG A 115 -8.02 -6.12 7.65
C ARG A 115 -8.57 -6.24 9.07
N TRP A 116 -9.15 -7.39 9.44
CA TRP A 116 -9.92 -7.54 10.69
C TRP A 116 -9.62 -8.79 11.53
N ARG A 117 -8.88 -9.78 11.01
CA ARG A 117 -8.56 -11.03 11.75
C ARG A 117 -7.18 -11.02 12.42
N GLN A 118 -6.77 -9.93 13.05
CA GLN A 118 -5.68 -10.03 14.05
C GLN A 118 -6.25 -10.63 15.33
N THR A 119 -5.83 -11.84 15.69
CA THR A 119 -6.05 -12.40 17.03
C THR A 119 -5.63 -11.35 18.06
N PRO A 120 -6.46 -10.98 19.05
CA PRO A 120 -6.05 -10.03 20.07
C PRO A 120 -4.79 -10.56 20.74
N ARG A 121 -3.72 -9.74 20.76
CA ARG A 121 -2.53 -10.02 21.56
C ARG A 121 -2.95 -9.98 23.03
N ILE A 122 -3.22 -11.15 23.60
CA ILE A 122 -3.37 -11.32 25.04
C ILE A 122 -1.99 -11.10 25.63
N TYR A 123 -1.74 -9.94 26.23
CA TYR A 123 -0.56 -9.75 27.07
C TYR A 123 -0.81 -10.53 28.37
N THR A 124 -0.16 -11.66 28.53
CA THR A 124 0.02 -12.25 29.86
C THR A 124 1.12 -11.45 30.55
N TYR A 125 0.76 -10.83 31.68
CA TYR A 125 1.67 -10.13 32.58
C TYR A 125 2.55 -11.13 33.32
#